data_AF-A0A931F7G9-F1
#
_entry.id   AF-A0A931F7G9-F1
#
_cell.length_a   1.000
_cell.length_b   1.000
_cell.length_c   1.000
_cell.angle_alpha   90.00
_cell.angle_beta   90.00
_cell.angle_gamma   90.00
#
_symmetry.space_group_name_H-M   'P 1'
#
loop_
_entity.id
_entity.type
_entity.pdbx_description
1 polymer ?
#
loop_
_entity_poly.entity_id
_entity_poly.type
_entity_poly.pdbx_seq_one_letter_code
_entity_poly.pdbx_strand_id
1 'polypeptide(L)'
;MQEAVIKGSSYILAHTPNTLKVGGTTQTQARNKDSESEYLKNLDNYLRDFSEAVRYAPNQCYIGNILPDELKEIARPWYAEDNLLEEKRFGKRGEIMPEDEFYGLVQFVDVFDLVKLEEEFVKEIEPKLNDHPLLGKLDLELKGTPKEKIEELHNGSRTEPLYLGDRLVGVVKGAHESDENLSAHVIMENLMSKASGVLALLHLGQREEVNLEDIEYVIECSEEACGDMNQRGGGNFAKAIAEKAGCVNATGSDTRGFCAGPAHSLINGAALVKAGVYEQVAVVAGGAVAKLGMNGKDNVKKETPVLEDTLGGFAVLITADDGVSPILRTDALGKHTVGKGSSPQAVISALVTDGLDKAGLKMSEVDKYSVEMQNPEMTEPAGAGNVPEANYKMIAALGVKRGDLERKELMNFVKEHGMPGFAPTQGHIPSGVPFIGPAAEMMAADKLNRAMIIGKGSLFLARMTNQFDGVSFLMEKNTGAGSKEETADREEIKSMIAQAMRGMAESLIEDDKE
;
A
#
# COMPACT_ATOMS: atom_id res chain seq x y z
N MET A 1 29.82 -0.25 -4.03
CA MET A 1 28.60 -0.47 -4.85
C MET A 1 27.50 0.15 -4.03
N GLN A 2 26.84 1.16 -4.56
CA GLN A 2 25.85 1.94 -3.81
C GLN A 2 24.75 1.02 -3.27
N GLU A 3 24.43 1.12 -1.99
CA GLU A 3 23.28 0.42 -1.42
C GLU A 3 22.00 1.24 -1.64
N ALA A 4 20.86 0.56 -1.60
CA ALA A 4 19.54 1.21 -1.68
C ALA A 4 18.90 1.22 -0.29
N VAL A 5 18.31 2.35 0.09
CA VAL A 5 17.67 2.55 1.40
C VAL A 5 16.19 2.91 1.25
N ILE A 6 15.39 2.57 2.26
CA ILE A 6 13.99 2.98 2.36
C ILE A 6 13.96 4.35 3.08
N LYS A 7 13.84 5.41 2.29
CA LYS A 7 13.92 6.79 2.76
C LYS A 7 12.66 7.25 3.50
N GLY A 8 11.49 6.86 2.98
CA GLY A 8 10.20 7.27 3.50
C GLY A 8 9.11 6.24 3.21
N SER A 9 7.99 6.34 3.95
CA SER A 9 6.78 5.56 3.67
C SER A 9 5.53 6.24 4.20
N SER A 10 4.42 6.02 3.50
CA SER A 10 3.09 6.51 3.86
C SER A 10 2.05 5.40 3.72
N TYR A 11 0.96 5.53 4.48
CA TYR A 11 -0.12 4.56 4.58
C TYR A 11 -1.44 5.30 4.80
N ILE A 12 -2.40 5.12 3.90
CA ILE A 12 -3.70 5.80 3.97
C ILE A 12 -4.84 4.77 4.00
N LEU A 13 -5.95 5.17 4.58
CA LEU A 13 -7.24 4.48 4.49
C LEU A 13 -8.25 5.47 3.93
N ALA A 14 -9.07 5.08 2.97
CA ALA A 14 -10.35 5.75 2.71
C ALA A 14 -11.46 4.85 3.29
N HIS A 15 -12.28 5.38 4.21
CA HIS A 15 -13.46 4.67 4.70
C HIS A 15 -14.55 4.81 3.66
N THR A 16 -14.97 3.68 3.06
CA THR A 16 -15.85 3.67 1.89
C THR A 16 -16.97 2.61 2.01
N PRO A 17 -17.83 2.70 3.06
CA PRO A 17 -18.88 1.72 3.31
C PRO A 17 -19.97 1.69 2.23
N ASN A 18 -20.23 2.79 1.51
CA ASN A 18 -21.22 2.79 0.42
C ASN A 18 -20.63 2.20 -0.86
N THR A 19 -19.37 2.51 -1.16
CA THR A 19 -18.59 1.86 -2.22
C THR A 19 -18.53 0.35 -2.03
N LEU A 20 -18.35 -0.13 -0.79
CA LEU A 20 -18.41 -1.57 -0.46
C LEU A 20 -19.73 -2.20 -0.91
N LYS A 21 -20.87 -1.53 -0.67
CA LYS A 21 -22.20 -2.00 -1.08
C LYS A 21 -22.36 -2.06 -2.60
N VAL A 22 -21.78 -1.12 -3.34
CA VAL A 22 -21.89 -1.00 -4.80
C VAL A 22 -20.88 -1.91 -5.52
N GLY A 23 -19.58 -1.75 -5.23
CA GLY A 23 -18.48 -2.37 -5.98
C GLY A 23 -17.92 -3.67 -5.41
N GLY A 24 -18.04 -3.92 -4.10
CA GLY A 24 -17.42 -5.10 -3.46
C GLY A 24 -17.82 -6.43 -4.12
N THR A 25 -16.85 -7.29 -4.44
CA THR A 25 -17.10 -8.51 -5.25
C THR A 25 -18.11 -9.45 -4.59
N THR A 26 -18.15 -9.51 -3.25
CA THR A 26 -19.10 -10.36 -2.51
C THR A 26 -20.53 -9.84 -2.60
N GLN A 27 -20.69 -8.52 -2.72
CA GLN A 27 -21.92 -7.74 -2.77
C GLN A 27 -22.49 -7.73 -4.18
N THR A 28 -21.66 -7.48 -5.21
CA THR A 28 -22.05 -7.58 -6.62
C THR A 28 -22.47 -8.99 -6.97
N GLN A 29 -21.71 -10.03 -6.58
CA GLN A 29 -22.11 -11.42 -6.78
C GLN A 29 -23.37 -11.83 -5.99
N ALA A 30 -23.60 -11.27 -4.80
CA ALA A 30 -24.85 -11.49 -4.07
C ALA A 30 -26.03 -10.90 -4.86
N ARG A 31 -25.92 -9.63 -5.24
CA ARG A 31 -26.96 -8.87 -5.95
C ARG A 31 -27.29 -9.46 -7.33
N ASN A 32 -26.29 -9.91 -8.07
CA ASN A 32 -26.47 -10.57 -9.38
C ASN A 32 -27.15 -11.94 -9.27
N LYS A 33 -27.07 -12.60 -8.11
CA LYS A 33 -27.71 -13.90 -7.85
C LYS A 33 -29.12 -13.73 -7.26
N ASP A 34 -29.25 -12.81 -6.32
CA ASP A 34 -30.47 -12.50 -5.57
C ASP A 34 -30.33 -11.12 -4.90
N SER A 35 -30.90 -10.09 -5.54
CA SER A 35 -30.93 -8.72 -5.03
C SER A 35 -31.64 -8.59 -3.69
N GLU A 36 -32.55 -9.53 -3.38
CA GLU A 36 -33.37 -9.55 -2.18
C GLU A 36 -32.79 -10.44 -1.07
N SER A 37 -31.55 -10.90 -1.23
CA SER A 37 -30.93 -11.84 -0.28
C SER A 37 -30.81 -11.25 1.13
N GLU A 38 -31.09 -12.09 2.14
CA GLU A 38 -30.98 -11.74 3.57
C GLU A 38 -29.63 -11.14 3.95
N TYR A 39 -28.54 -11.51 3.25
CA TYR A 39 -27.24 -10.90 3.44
C TYR A 39 -27.24 -9.40 3.12
N LEU A 40 -27.76 -9.01 1.96
CA LEU A 40 -27.77 -7.61 1.53
C LEU A 40 -28.71 -6.77 2.41
N LYS A 41 -29.88 -7.32 2.76
CA LYS A 41 -30.86 -6.66 3.63
C LYS A 41 -30.36 -6.36 5.05
N ASN A 42 -29.44 -7.19 5.55
CA ASN A 42 -28.88 -7.01 6.89
C ASN A 42 -27.52 -6.29 6.88
N LEU A 43 -26.90 -6.06 5.71
CA LEU A 43 -25.52 -5.57 5.61
C LEU A 43 -25.30 -4.22 6.32
N ASP A 44 -26.22 -3.27 6.14
CA ASP A 44 -26.12 -1.94 6.77
C ASP A 44 -26.09 -1.99 8.31
N ASN A 45 -26.66 -3.03 8.94
CA ASN A 45 -26.60 -3.22 10.40
C ASN A 45 -25.21 -3.63 10.92
N TYR A 46 -24.25 -3.91 10.02
CA TYR A 46 -22.90 -4.38 10.34
C TYR A 46 -21.81 -3.53 9.68
N LEU A 47 -22.16 -2.43 9.00
CA LEU A 47 -21.20 -1.42 8.54
C LEU A 47 -20.92 -0.44 9.68
N ARG A 48 -19.68 0.05 9.73
CA ARG A 48 -19.26 1.04 10.73
C ARG A 48 -19.54 2.46 10.27
N ASP A 49 -19.71 3.37 11.22
CA ASP A 49 -19.58 4.79 10.96
C ASP A 49 -18.11 5.24 10.87
N PHE A 50 -17.89 6.48 10.44
CA PHE A 50 -16.54 7.02 10.25
C PHE A 50 -15.76 7.14 11.57
N SER A 51 -16.42 7.49 12.69
CA SER A 51 -15.74 7.59 13.98
C SER A 51 -15.32 6.22 14.50
N GLU A 52 -16.16 5.19 14.35
CA GLU A 52 -15.80 3.80 14.66
C GLU A 52 -14.61 3.33 13.80
N ALA A 53 -14.63 3.62 12.49
CA ALA A 53 -13.53 3.30 11.58
C ALA A 53 -12.23 4.05 11.92
N VAL A 54 -12.31 5.32 12.35
CA VAL A 54 -11.15 6.09 12.81
C VAL A 54 -10.62 5.56 14.13
N ARG A 55 -11.48 5.34 15.14
CA ARG A 55 -11.08 4.92 16.49
C ARG A 55 -10.60 3.47 16.57
N TYR A 56 -10.84 2.66 15.54
CA TYR A 56 -10.43 1.26 15.48
C TYR A 56 -8.90 1.08 15.54
N ALA A 57 -8.40 0.38 16.55
CA ALA A 57 -6.96 0.32 16.84
C ALA A 57 -6.08 -0.19 15.68
N PRO A 58 -6.45 -1.22 14.90
CA PRO A 58 -5.71 -1.62 13.69
C PRO A 58 -5.59 -0.51 12.63
N ASN A 59 -6.63 0.30 12.45
CA ASN A 59 -6.61 1.42 11.50
C ASN A 59 -5.65 2.52 11.99
N GLN A 60 -5.66 2.83 13.29
CA GLN A 60 -4.69 3.72 13.94
C GLN A 60 -3.25 3.21 13.86
N CYS A 61 -3.05 1.88 13.94
CA CYS A 61 -1.75 1.26 13.70
C CYS A 61 -1.30 1.41 12.24
N TYR A 62 -2.22 1.25 11.28
CA TYR A 62 -1.94 1.35 9.84
C TYR A 62 -1.45 2.75 9.45
N ILE A 63 -2.11 3.82 9.90
CA ILE A 63 -1.67 5.21 9.67
C ILE A 63 -0.51 5.66 10.58
N GLY A 64 -0.05 4.77 11.47
CA GLY A 64 1.17 4.96 12.25
C GLY A 64 1.03 5.77 13.54
N ASN A 65 -0.16 5.85 14.15
CA ASN A 65 -0.36 6.48 15.45
C ASN A 65 0.04 5.60 16.63
N ILE A 66 -0.01 4.26 16.47
CA ILE A 66 0.57 3.27 17.38
C ILE A 66 1.44 2.27 16.61
N LEU A 67 2.34 1.57 17.29
CA LEU A 67 3.14 0.49 16.73
C LEU A 67 2.39 -0.86 16.81
N PRO A 68 2.66 -1.83 15.93
CA PRO A 68 1.93 -3.11 15.90
C PRO A 68 2.01 -3.93 17.19
N ASP A 69 3.12 -3.86 17.93
CA ASP A 69 3.23 -4.57 19.21
C ASP A 69 2.32 -3.97 20.30
N GLU A 70 1.91 -2.70 20.20
CA GLU A 70 0.98 -2.07 21.17
C GLU A 70 -0.45 -2.65 21.07
N LEU A 71 -0.82 -3.21 19.91
CA LEU A 71 -2.09 -3.94 19.72
C LEU A 71 -2.19 -5.20 20.61
N LYS A 72 -1.07 -5.70 21.15
CA LYS A 72 -1.05 -6.82 22.12
C LYS A 72 -1.60 -6.42 23.49
N GLU A 73 -1.55 -5.13 23.82
CA GLU A 73 -1.99 -4.57 25.11
C GLU A 73 -3.48 -4.16 25.10
N ILE A 74 -4.12 -4.15 23.93
CA ILE A 74 -5.55 -3.86 23.74
C ILE A 74 -6.31 -5.20 23.63
N ALA A 75 -7.34 -5.38 24.45
CA ALA A 75 -8.16 -6.58 24.42
C ALA A 75 -8.90 -6.72 23.07
N ARG A 76 -9.11 -7.97 22.64
CA ARG A 76 -9.99 -8.29 21.51
C ARG A 76 -11.41 -8.63 22.01
N PRO A 77 -12.47 -8.26 21.27
CA PRO A 77 -12.41 -7.65 19.94
C PRO A 77 -12.04 -6.16 19.97
N TRP A 78 -11.17 -5.73 19.06
CA TRP A 78 -10.72 -4.33 18.98
C TRP A 78 -11.82 -3.36 18.51
N TYR A 79 -12.93 -3.88 17.97
CA TYR A 79 -14.10 -3.11 17.56
C TYR A 79 -15.15 -2.93 18.67
N ALA A 80 -14.92 -3.49 19.88
CA ALA A 80 -15.80 -3.18 21.02
C ALA A 80 -15.56 -1.75 21.52
N GLU A 81 -16.62 -1.05 21.91
CA GLU A 81 -16.58 0.36 22.34
C GLU A 81 -15.50 0.64 23.41
N ASP A 82 -15.38 -0.24 24.41
CA ASP A 82 -14.37 -0.13 25.49
C ASP A 82 -12.91 -0.24 25.00
N ASN A 83 -12.68 -0.75 23.78
CA ASN A 83 -11.37 -0.91 23.15
C ASN A 83 -11.10 0.11 22.02
N LEU A 84 -12.07 0.97 21.67
CA LEU A 84 -11.92 2.01 20.67
C LEU A 84 -11.06 3.17 21.20
N LEU A 85 -10.09 3.60 20.41
CA LEU A 85 -9.13 4.64 20.77
C LEU A 85 -9.71 6.06 20.66
N GLU A 86 -8.88 7.06 20.94
CA GLU A 86 -9.19 8.47 20.62
C GLU A 86 -9.34 8.66 19.11
N GLU A 87 -10.28 9.52 18.69
CA GLU A 87 -10.53 9.82 17.28
C GLU A 87 -9.38 10.66 16.70
N LYS A 88 -8.52 10.03 15.88
CA LYS A 88 -7.37 10.68 15.22
C LYS A 88 -7.36 10.34 13.74
N ARG A 89 -7.99 11.21 12.94
CA ARG A 89 -8.01 11.10 11.47
C ARG A 89 -6.61 11.00 10.86
N PHE A 90 -5.69 11.84 11.32
CA PHE A 90 -4.31 11.91 10.83
C PHE A 90 -3.34 11.18 11.76
N GLY A 91 -2.26 10.65 11.19
CA GLY A 91 -1.17 10.03 11.93
C GLY A 91 0.18 10.24 11.28
N LYS A 92 1.24 9.71 11.90
CA LYS A 92 2.65 9.93 11.49
C LYS A 92 2.96 9.57 10.03
N ARG A 93 2.11 8.77 9.38
CA ARG A 93 2.35 8.19 8.05
C ARG A 93 1.19 8.38 7.07
N GLY A 94 0.10 9.03 7.46
CA GLY A 94 -1.04 9.23 6.58
C GLY A 94 -2.34 9.54 7.32
N GLU A 95 -3.47 9.12 6.75
CA GLU A 95 -4.79 9.46 7.26
C GLU A 95 -5.85 8.38 7.04
N ILE A 96 -7.00 8.58 7.68
CA ILE A 96 -8.26 7.90 7.42
C ILE A 96 -9.23 8.93 6.82
N MET A 97 -9.37 8.95 5.50
CA MET A 97 -10.24 9.88 4.76
C MET A 97 -11.70 9.40 4.76
N PRO A 98 -12.70 10.28 4.99
CA PRO A 98 -14.11 9.91 4.90
C PRO A 98 -14.57 9.77 3.43
N GLU A 99 -15.64 9.01 3.20
CA GLU A 99 -16.10 8.64 1.84
C GLU A 99 -16.48 9.85 0.97
N ASP A 100 -17.02 10.91 1.58
CA ASP A 100 -17.48 12.11 0.88
C ASP A 100 -16.32 12.94 0.31
N GLU A 101 -15.27 13.18 1.11
CA GLU A 101 -14.02 13.77 0.64
C GLU A 101 -13.32 12.87 -0.38
N PHE A 102 -13.34 11.54 -0.18
CA PHE A 102 -12.75 10.60 -1.11
C PHE A 102 -13.43 10.60 -2.49
N TYR A 103 -14.74 10.81 -2.58
CA TYR A 103 -15.43 11.00 -3.87
C TYR A 103 -14.99 12.28 -4.60
N GLY A 104 -14.71 13.37 -3.87
CA GLY A 104 -14.06 14.56 -4.44
C GLY A 104 -12.68 14.23 -5.03
N LEU A 105 -11.86 13.46 -4.29
CA LEU A 105 -10.55 13.01 -4.80
C LEU A 105 -10.68 12.08 -6.02
N VAL A 106 -11.68 11.20 -6.05
CA VAL A 106 -12.00 10.32 -7.19
C VAL A 106 -12.38 11.14 -8.44
N GLN A 107 -13.14 12.24 -8.29
CA GLN A 107 -13.40 13.16 -9.41
C GLN A 107 -12.12 13.92 -9.82
N PHE A 108 -11.30 14.37 -8.87
CA PHE A 108 -10.04 15.07 -9.18
C PHE A 108 -9.06 14.21 -10.00
N VAL A 109 -8.92 12.91 -9.70
CA VAL A 109 -7.99 12.04 -10.45
C VAL A 109 -8.52 11.60 -11.82
N ASP A 110 -9.81 11.76 -12.08
CA ASP A 110 -10.44 11.50 -13.37
C ASP A 110 -10.10 12.58 -14.40
N VAL A 111 -9.40 12.19 -15.47
CA VAL A 111 -9.01 13.08 -16.58
C VAL A 111 -9.95 12.97 -17.78
N PHE A 112 -10.98 12.12 -17.71
CA PHE A 112 -11.87 11.77 -18.83
C PHE A 112 -13.35 12.15 -18.60
N ASP A 113 -13.68 12.84 -17.51
CA ASP A 113 -15.02 13.36 -17.23
C ASP A 113 -16.10 12.24 -17.18
N LEU A 114 -15.71 11.13 -16.56
CA LEU A 114 -16.48 9.92 -16.29
C LEU A 114 -17.18 10.01 -14.92
N VAL A 115 -16.59 10.69 -13.94
CA VAL A 115 -17.16 10.90 -12.60
C VAL A 115 -18.03 12.16 -12.59
N LYS A 116 -19.33 11.97 -12.33
CA LYS A 116 -20.31 13.05 -12.21
C LYS A 116 -20.80 13.14 -10.78
N LEU A 117 -20.40 14.19 -10.07
CA LEU A 117 -20.88 14.51 -8.74
C LEU A 117 -22.06 15.50 -8.83
N GLU A 118 -22.99 15.42 -7.89
CA GLU A 118 -24.15 16.30 -7.78
C GLU A 118 -23.75 17.72 -7.32
N GLU A 119 -24.39 18.76 -7.85
CA GLU A 119 -24.00 20.17 -7.59
C GLU A 119 -23.99 20.58 -6.11
N GLU A 120 -25.01 20.20 -5.33
CA GLU A 120 -25.06 20.54 -3.90
C GLU A 120 -24.03 19.71 -3.11
N PHE A 121 -23.88 18.43 -3.44
CA PHE A 121 -22.83 17.59 -2.85
C PHE A 121 -21.41 18.16 -3.08
N VAL A 122 -21.11 18.70 -4.26
CA VAL A 122 -19.81 19.37 -4.52
C VAL A 122 -19.62 20.58 -3.58
N LYS A 123 -20.65 21.42 -3.40
CA LYS A 123 -20.59 22.57 -2.47
C LYS A 123 -20.42 22.15 -1.00
N GLU A 124 -20.92 20.96 -0.63
CA GLU A 124 -20.80 20.42 0.73
C GLU A 124 -19.37 19.92 1.04
N ILE A 125 -18.66 19.36 0.06
CA ILE A 125 -17.31 18.79 0.24
C ILE A 125 -16.17 19.74 -0.11
N GLU A 126 -16.37 20.70 -1.02
CA GLU A 126 -15.35 21.64 -1.47
C GLU A 126 -14.67 22.42 -0.31
N PRO A 127 -15.40 22.94 0.71
CA PRO A 127 -14.76 23.55 1.88
C PRO A 127 -13.87 22.58 2.66
N LYS A 128 -14.30 21.31 2.83
CA LYS A 128 -13.55 20.29 3.58
C LYS A 128 -12.23 19.96 2.88
N LEU A 129 -12.27 19.86 1.56
CA LEU A 129 -11.11 19.58 0.71
C LEU A 129 -10.14 20.76 0.65
N ASN A 130 -10.65 21.99 0.68
CA ASN A 130 -9.83 23.21 0.77
C ASN A 130 -9.17 23.37 2.16
N ASP A 131 -9.84 22.98 3.24
CA ASP A 131 -9.28 22.94 4.60
C ASP A 131 -8.30 21.76 4.80
N HIS A 132 -8.23 20.81 3.85
CA HIS A 132 -7.40 19.62 3.97
C HIS A 132 -5.89 19.93 3.88
N PRO A 133 -5.02 19.44 4.80
CA PRO A 133 -3.60 19.80 4.86
C PRO A 133 -2.76 19.50 3.59
N LEU A 134 -3.25 18.62 2.73
CA LEU A 134 -2.66 18.24 1.44
C LEU A 134 -3.50 18.73 0.26
N LEU A 135 -4.73 18.20 0.12
CA LEU A 135 -5.61 18.52 -1.01
C LEU A 135 -5.92 20.02 -1.15
N GLY A 136 -5.97 20.80 -0.07
CA GLY A 136 -6.13 22.26 -0.12
C GLY A 136 -4.94 23.04 -0.71
N LYS A 137 -3.84 22.34 -1.05
CA LYS A 137 -2.71 22.89 -1.82
C LYS A 137 -2.78 22.54 -3.30
N LEU A 138 -3.74 21.73 -3.72
CA LEU A 138 -3.95 21.29 -5.09
C LEU A 138 -5.06 22.11 -5.74
N ASP A 139 -4.97 22.28 -7.06
CA ASP A 139 -6.05 22.85 -7.86
C ASP A 139 -7.04 21.74 -8.23
N LEU A 140 -8.06 21.55 -7.40
CA LEU A 140 -8.96 20.39 -7.49
C LEU A 140 -10.03 20.50 -8.59
N GLU A 141 -10.41 21.73 -8.99
CA GLU A 141 -11.46 22.06 -9.98
C GLU A 141 -12.67 21.10 -10.02
N LEU A 142 -13.34 20.88 -8.87
CA LEU A 142 -14.49 19.98 -8.80
C LEU A 142 -15.68 20.47 -9.64
N LYS A 143 -16.43 19.52 -10.21
CA LYS A 143 -17.49 19.78 -11.20
C LYS A 143 -18.81 19.16 -10.75
N GLY A 144 -19.71 20.04 -10.30
CA GLY A 144 -21.10 19.72 -10.06
C GLY A 144 -21.86 19.42 -11.36
N THR A 145 -22.83 18.51 -11.27
CA THR A 145 -23.80 18.16 -12.31
C THR A 145 -25.21 18.30 -11.73
N PRO A 146 -26.19 18.90 -12.45
CA PRO A 146 -27.56 19.05 -11.95
C PRO A 146 -28.16 17.73 -11.50
N LYS A 147 -28.89 17.75 -10.38
CA LYS A 147 -29.46 16.55 -9.76
C LYS A 147 -30.30 15.71 -10.73
N GLU A 148 -31.16 16.35 -11.52
CA GLU A 148 -32.00 15.67 -12.51
C GLU A 148 -31.16 14.93 -13.57
N LYS A 149 -29.96 15.44 -13.88
CA LYS A 149 -29.04 14.80 -14.81
C LYS A 149 -28.28 13.63 -14.17
N ILE A 150 -27.96 13.71 -12.87
CA ILE A 150 -27.45 12.56 -12.10
C ILE A 150 -28.49 11.44 -12.05
N GLU A 151 -29.76 11.78 -11.79
CA GLU A 151 -30.88 10.82 -11.81
C GLU A 151 -31.10 10.22 -13.21
N GLU A 152 -31.05 11.02 -14.28
CA GLU A 152 -31.12 10.52 -15.67
C GLU A 152 -29.97 9.54 -15.99
N LEU A 153 -28.74 9.87 -15.59
CA LEU A 153 -27.57 9.04 -15.82
C LEU A 153 -27.64 7.73 -15.03
N HIS A 154 -28.05 7.76 -13.76
CA HIS A 154 -28.17 6.57 -12.91
C HIS A 154 -29.22 5.58 -13.43
N ASN A 155 -30.33 6.07 -14.00
CA ASN A 155 -31.34 5.22 -14.65
C ASN A 155 -30.85 4.64 -16.01
N GLY A 156 -29.66 5.00 -16.48
CA GLY A 156 -29.00 4.44 -17.65
C GLY A 156 -28.27 3.11 -17.38
N SER A 157 -28.01 2.34 -18.44
CA SER A 157 -27.46 0.98 -18.33
C SER A 157 -25.92 0.89 -18.31
N ARG A 158 -25.21 2.02 -18.11
CA ARG A 158 -23.72 2.11 -18.17
C ARG A 158 -23.12 3.06 -17.14
N THR A 159 -23.69 3.08 -15.93
CA THR A 159 -23.18 3.86 -14.79
C THR A 159 -23.21 3.04 -13.52
N GLU A 160 -22.21 3.24 -12.66
CA GLU A 160 -22.26 2.84 -11.25
C GLU A 160 -22.67 4.04 -10.39
N PRO A 161 -23.57 3.88 -9.41
CA PRO A 161 -23.97 4.97 -8.52
C PRO A 161 -22.92 5.21 -7.42
N LEU A 162 -22.75 6.48 -7.06
CA LEU A 162 -22.02 6.91 -5.87
C LEU A 162 -23.05 7.36 -4.82
N TYR A 163 -23.01 6.74 -3.65
CA TYR A 163 -23.99 6.92 -2.57
C TYR A 163 -23.30 7.44 -1.31
N LEU A 164 -23.96 8.35 -0.59
CA LEU A 164 -23.59 8.71 0.78
C LEU A 164 -24.79 8.39 1.69
N GLY A 165 -24.74 7.23 2.33
CA GLY A 165 -25.94 6.62 2.93
C GLY A 165 -26.96 6.29 1.83
N ASP A 166 -28.19 6.79 1.97
CA ASP A 166 -29.25 6.63 0.97
C ASP A 166 -29.24 7.72 -0.13
N ARG A 167 -28.41 8.76 0.00
CA ARG A 167 -28.37 9.86 -0.98
C ARG A 167 -27.50 9.46 -2.18
N LEU A 168 -28.09 9.43 -3.37
CA LEU A 168 -27.34 9.42 -4.63
C LEU A 168 -26.60 10.76 -4.77
N VAL A 169 -25.27 10.73 -4.65
CA VAL A 169 -24.39 11.92 -4.71
C VAL A 169 -23.62 12.02 -6.02
N GLY A 170 -23.64 10.97 -6.84
CA GLY A 170 -23.02 10.99 -8.16
C GLY A 170 -23.12 9.66 -8.90
N VAL A 171 -22.43 9.58 -10.03
CA VAL A 171 -22.26 8.37 -10.83
C VAL A 171 -20.86 8.29 -11.45
N VAL A 172 -20.37 7.07 -11.68
CA VAL A 172 -19.21 6.79 -12.54
C VAL A 172 -19.71 6.21 -13.86
N LYS A 173 -19.30 6.78 -14.98
CA LYS A 173 -19.64 6.30 -16.34
C LYS A 173 -18.65 5.25 -16.83
N GLY A 174 -19.11 4.31 -17.65
CA GLY A 174 -18.22 3.48 -18.46
C GLY A 174 -17.45 4.32 -19.49
N ALA A 175 -16.20 3.95 -19.77
CA ALA A 175 -15.33 4.62 -20.73
C ALA A 175 -15.50 4.11 -22.18
N HIS A 176 -16.34 3.09 -22.41
CA HIS A 176 -16.68 2.62 -23.76
C HIS A 176 -18.12 2.11 -23.91
N GLU A 177 -18.63 2.15 -25.15
CA GLU A 177 -19.98 1.74 -25.53
C GLU A 177 -20.19 0.21 -25.56
N SER A 178 -19.12 -0.59 -25.59
CA SER A 178 -19.25 -2.06 -25.71
C SER A 178 -18.17 -2.89 -25.01
N ASP A 179 -17.10 -2.28 -24.49
CA ASP A 179 -16.01 -3.01 -23.84
C ASP A 179 -16.33 -3.26 -22.35
N GLU A 180 -16.10 -4.49 -21.90
CA GLU A 180 -16.37 -4.94 -20.53
C GLU A 180 -15.29 -4.46 -19.55
N ASN A 181 -14.03 -4.34 -19.98
CA ASN A 181 -12.93 -3.81 -19.16
C ASN A 181 -12.96 -2.27 -19.06
N LEU A 182 -13.77 -1.62 -19.91
CA LEU A 182 -14.11 -0.19 -19.82
C LEU A 182 -15.57 0.04 -19.36
N SER A 183 -16.18 -0.96 -18.70
CA SER A 183 -17.47 -0.83 -18.04
C SER A 183 -17.40 0.16 -16.86
N ALA A 184 -18.55 0.70 -16.46
CA ALA A 184 -18.62 1.63 -15.32
C ALA A 184 -18.05 1.03 -14.03
N HIS A 185 -18.28 -0.27 -13.81
CA HIS A 185 -17.72 -1.03 -12.70
C HIS A 185 -16.19 -0.98 -12.69
N VAL A 186 -15.54 -1.44 -13.76
CA VAL A 186 -14.07 -1.49 -13.85
C VAL A 186 -13.46 -0.08 -13.84
N ILE A 187 -14.12 0.92 -14.41
CA ILE A 187 -13.69 2.32 -14.30
C ILE A 187 -13.77 2.84 -12.86
N MET A 188 -14.82 2.49 -12.11
CA MET A 188 -14.93 2.84 -10.69
C MET A 188 -13.81 2.20 -9.86
N GLU A 189 -13.53 0.90 -10.05
CA GLU A 189 -12.42 0.21 -9.36
C GLU A 189 -11.06 0.88 -9.68
N ASN A 190 -10.80 1.13 -10.97
CA ASN A 190 -9.56 1.77 -11.43
C ASN A 190 -9.40 3.20 -10.86
N LEU A 191 -10.47 4.03 -10.85
CA LEU A 191 -10.40 5.39 -10.34
C LEU A 191 -10.23 5.45 -8.82
N MET A 192 -10.84 4.53 -8.08
CA MET A 192 -10.69 4.44 -6.62
C MET A 192 -9.29 3.94 -6.21
N SER A 193 -8.72 2.99 -6.97
CA SER A 193 -7.30 2.62 -6.82
C SER A 193 -6.37 3.80 -7.16
N LYS A 194 -6.61 4.51 -8.27
CA LYS A 194 -5.84 5.72 -8.63
C LYS A 194 -5.91 6.79 -7.53
N ALA A 195 -7.10 7.10 -7.02
CA ALA A 195 -7.32 8.12 -5.99
C ALA A 195 -6.60 7.78 -4.67
N SER A 196 -6.75 6.55 -4.18
CA SER A 196 -6.08 6.09 -2.96
C SER A 196 -4.55 6.01 -3.12
N GLY A 197 -4.04 5.65 -4.30
CA GLY A 197 -2.62 5.69 -4.62
C GLY A 197 -2.04 7.10 -4.71
N VAL A 198 -2.77 8.06 -5.30
CA VAL A 198 -2.43 9.49 -5.31
C VAL A 198 -2.38 10.03 -3.88
N LEU A 199 -3.37 9.72 -3.04
CA LEU A 199 -3.39 10.17 -1.65
C LEU A 199 -2.17 9.64 -0.87
N ALA A 200 -1.82 8.37 -1.05
CA ALA A 200 -0.64 7.79 -0.43
C ALA A 200 0.66 8.51 -0.88
N LEU A 201 0.81 8.80 -2.18
CA LEU A 201 1.99 9.49 -2.71
C LEU A 201 2.07 10.95 -2.24
N LEU A 202 0.95 11.66 -2.10
CA LEU A 202 0.90 13.01 -1.51
C LEU A 202 1.33 13.00 -0.02
N HIS A 203 0.88 12.01 0.77
CA HIS A 203 1.33 11.83 2.16
C HIS A 203 2.82 11.44 2.26
N LEU A 204 3.38 10.79 1.24
CA LEU A 204 4.83 10.52 1.17
C LEU A 204 5.60 11.83 0.96
N GLY A 205 5.14 12.72 0.07
CA GLY A 205 5.72 14.05 -0.12
C GLY A 205 5.62 14.98 1.09
N GLN A 206 4.65 14.74 1.99
CA GLN A 206 4.55 15.48 3.25
C GLN A 206 5.66 15.13 4.26
N ARG A 207 6.26 13.93 4.17
CA ARG A 207 7.31 13.50 5.11
C ARG A 207 8.68 14.08 4.72
N GLU A 208 9.38 14.63 5.71
CA GLU A 208 10.81 14.97 5.65
C GLU A 208 11.23 15.77 4.40
N GLU A 209 10.36 16.67 3.92
CA GLU A 209 10.61 17.53 2.76
C GLU A 209 10.92 16.76 1.44
N VAL A 210 10.35 15.56 1.26
CA VAL A 210 10.42 14.83 -0.02
C VAL A 210 9.72 15.64 -1.12
N ASN A 211 10.52 16.27 -1.98
CA ASN A 211 10.02 16.91 -3.18
C ASN A 211 9.54 15.83 -4.18
N LEU A 212 8.24 15.81 -4.46
CA LEU A 212 7.66 14.83 -5.40
C LEU A 212 8.18 15.03 -6.84
N GLU A 213 8.64 16.23 -7.19
CA GLU A 213 9.29 16.49 -8.48
C GLU A 213 10.65 15.80 -8.63
N ASP A 214 11.33 15.43 -7.54
CA ASP A 214 12.63 14.75 -7.58
C ASP A 214 12.50 13.23 -7.83
N ILE A 215 11.28 12.69 -7.85
CA ILE A 215 11.01 11.28 -8.14
C ILE A 215 11.11 11.04 -9.65
N GLU A 216 12.05 10.19 -10.07
CA GLU A 216 12.31 9.90 -11.49
C GLU A 216 11.58 8.65 -11.99
N TYR A 217 11.25 7.72 -11.09
CA TYR A 217 10.54 6.49 -11.43
C TYR A 217 9.48 6.10 -10.40
N VAL A 218 8.30 5.73 -10.88
CA VAL A 218 7.23 5.14 -10.06
C VAL A 218 6.99 3.68 -10.47
N ILE A 219 6.93 2.79 -9.48
CA ILE A 219 6.46 1.40 -9.64
C ILE A 219 5.13 1.28 -8.91
N GLU A 220 4.06 0.94 -9.63
CA GLU A 220 2.75 0.70 -9.03
C GLU A 220 2.46 -0.80 -8.93
N CYS A 221 1.87 -1.24 -7.82
CA CYS A 221 1.87 -2.66 -7.46
C CYS A 221 0.61 -3.17 -6.74
N SER A 222 -0.53 -2.52 -6.95
CA SER A 222 -1.84 -3.06 -6.57
C SER A 222 -2.23 -4.30 -7.39
N GLU A 223 -3.38 -4.88 -7.05
CA GLU A 223 -3.98 -6.00 -7.79
C GLU A 223 -4.81 -5.56 -9.01
N GLU A 224 -5.08 -4.26 -9.15
CA GLU A 224 -5.86 -3.72 -10.26
C GLU A 224 -5.10 -3.75 -11.58
N ALA A 225 -5.81 -3.85 -12.70
CA ALA A 225 -5.21 -3.88 -14.03
C ALA A 225 -6.06 -3.07 -15.01
N CYS A 226 -5.55 -1.93 -15.49
CA CYS A 226 -6.29 -1.08 -16.40
C CYS A 226 -5.95 -1.31 -17.89
N GLY A 227 -6.97 -1.06 -18.71
CA GLY A 227 -7.06 -1.38 -20.14
C GLY A 227 -8.54 -1.62 -20.53
N ASP A 228 -8.93 -1.61 -21.81
CA ASP A 228 -8.02 -1.68 -22.95
C ASP A 228 -8.19 -0.68 -24.11
N MET A 229 -9.32 -0.44 -24.78
CA MET A 229 -10.02 -1.42 -25.63
C MET A 229 -9.15 -2.12 -26.71
N ASN A 230 -7.81 -1.98 -26.66
CA ASN A 230 -6.85 -3.07 -26.92
C ASN A 230 -5.44 -2.89 -26.30
N GLN A 231 -5.21 -1.91 -25.41
CA GLN A 231 -4.03 -1.87 -24.54
C GLN A 231 -4.23 -2.72 -23.25
N ARG A 232 -4.59 -3.99 -23.43
CA ARG A 232 -4.93 -4.95 -22.35
C ARG A 232 -3.79 -5.15 -21.37
N GLY A 233 -3.99 -4.70 -20.13
CA GLY A 233 -2.98 -4.76 -19.07
C GLY A 233 -1.80 -3.81 -19.28
N GLY A 234 -1.89 -2.90 -20.26
CA GLY A 234 -0.87 -1.90 -20.56
C GLY A 234 -1.27 -0.47 -20.15
N GLY A 235 -2.45 -0.29 -19.55
CA GLY A 235 -2.76 0.95 -18.83
C GLY A 235 -1.81 1.07 -17.64
N ASN A 236 -1.18 2.23 -17.50
CA ASN A 236 -0.05 2.45 -16.60
C ASN A 236 -0.50 3.25 -15.38
N PHE A 237 -0.84 2.54 -14.30
CA PHE A 237 -1.25 3.17 -13.04
C PHE A 237 -0.13 4.01 -12.42
N ALA A 238 1.12 3.54 -12.48
CA ALA A 238 2.27 4.27 -11.95
C ALA A 238 2.35 5.70 -12.50
N LYS A 239 2.22 5.82 -13.83
CA LYS A 239 2.25 7.12 -14.51
C LYS A 239 0.98 7.95 -14.26
N ALA A 240 -0.20 7.31 -14.22
CA ALA A 240 -1.45 8.01 -13.92
C ALA A 240 -1.48 8.59 -12.49
N ILE A 241 -0.90 7.88 -11.52
CA ILE A 241 -0.75 8.35 -10.13
C ILE A 241 0.32 9.44 -10.06
N ALA A 242 1.50 9.23 -10.67
CA ALA A 242 2.58 10.21 -10.72
C ALA A 242 2.13 11.57 -11.29
N GLU A 243 1.38 11.55 -12.40
CA GLU A 243 0.75 12.72 -13.03
C GLU A 243 -0.08 13.53 -12.02
N LYS A 244 -0.98 12.87 -11.28
CA LYS A 244 -1.93 13.54 -10.38
C LYS A 244 -1.34 13.86 -9.00
N ALA A 245 -0.24 13.23 -8.60
CA ALA A 245 0.51 13.57 -7.39
C ALA A 245 1.55 14.69 -7.60
N GLY A 246 1.84 15.08 -8.84
CA GLY A 246 2.82 16.13 -9.16
C GLY A 246 4.26 15.65 -9.34
N CYS A 247 4.49 14.34 -9.56
CA CYS A 247 5.80 13.81 -9.91
C CYS A 247 6.15 14.10 -11.38
N VAL A 248 6.33 15.37 -11.72
CA VAL A 248 6.41 15.86 -13.12
C VAL A 248 7.60 15.30 -13.92
N ASN A 249 8.69 14.92 -13.24
CA ASN A 249 9.88 14.34 -13.85
C ASN A 249 9.82 12.80 -13.93
N ALA A 250 8.79 12.16 -13.36
CA ALA A 250 8.71 10.72 -13.29
C ALA A 250 8.28 10.06 -14.60
N THR A 251 8.90 8.94 -14.90
CA THR A 251 8.28 7.87 -15.70
C THR A 251 7.88 6.71 -14.77
N GLY A 252 7.34 5.61 -15.29
CA GLY A 252 6.94 4.51 -14.43
C GLY A 252 6.36 3.29 -15.14
N SER A 253 6.19 2.22 -14.38
CA SER A 253 5.64 0.95 -14.86
C SER A 253 4.98 0.15 -13.73
N ASP A 254 3.95 -0.60 -14.07
CA ASP A 254 3.25 -1.44 -13.10
C ASP A 254 3.95 -2.79 -12.90
N THR A 255 3.93 -3.32 -11.68
CA THR A 255 4.45 -4.65 -11.32
C THR A 255 3.35 -5.47 -10.66
N ARG A 256 2.77 -6.41 -11.41
CA ARG A 256 1.68 -7.30 -10.95
C ARG A 256 2.24 -8.62 -10.43
N GLY A 257 1.84 -8.99 -9.22
CA GLY A 257 2.24 -10.26 -8.57
C GLY A 257 1.23 -10.75 -7.53
N PHE A 258 -0.04 -10.33 -7.62
CA PHE A 258 -1.01 -10.47 -6.54
C PHE A 258 -0.42 -9.92 -5.22
N CYS A 259 -0.66 -10.56 -4.08
CA CYS A 259 0.01 -10.24 -2.81
C CYS A 259 1.54 -10.11 -2.91
N ALA A 260 2.25 -10.83 -3.80
CA ALA A 260 3.71 -10.71 -3.91
C ALA A 260 4.17 -9.41 -4.62
N GLY A 261 3.28 -8.74 -5.35
CA GLY A 261 3.58 -7.55 -6.17
C GLY A 261 4.36 -6.45 -5.44
N PRO A 262 3.96 -6.03 -4.21
CA PRO A 262 4.70 -5.02 -3.45
C PRO A 262 6.14 -5.42 -3.12
N ALA A 263 6.39 -6.66 -2.69
CA ALA A 263 7.74 -7.11 -2.38
C ALA A 263 8.63 -7.21 -3.64
N HIS A 264 8.07 -7.65 -4.78
CA HIS A 264 8.75 -7.56 -6.08
C HIS A 264 9.11 -6.13 -6.45
N SER A 265 8.17 -5.20 -6.25
CA SER A 265 8.33 -3.79 -6.63
C SER A 265 9.41 -3.09 -5.81
N LEU A 266 9.49 -3.37 -4.51
CA LEU A 266 10.54 -2.86 -3.63
C LEU A 266 11.92 -3.40 -4.01
N ILE A 267 12.02 -4.69 -4.35
CA ILE A 267 13.27 -5.30 -4.84
C ILE A 267 13.68 -4.69 -6.21
N ASN A 268 12.71 -4.49 -7.11
CA ASN A 268 12.95 -3.88 -8.43
C ASN A 268 13.42 -2.42 -8.30
N GLY A 269 12.78 -1.62 -7.43
CA GLY A 269 13.17 -0.24 -7.17
C GLY A 269 14.57 -0.14 -6.56
N ALA A 270 14.89 -0.99 -5.57
CA ALA A 270 16.25 -1.07 -5.03
C ALA A 270 17.29 -1.50 -6.07
N ALA A 271 16.94 -2.39 -7.01
CA ALA A 271 17.84 -2.78 -8.10
C ALA A 271 18.07 -1.63 -9.11
N LEU A 272 17.06 -0.82 -9.42
CA LEU A 272 17.18 0.36 -10.28
C LEU A 272 18.10 1.43 -9.66
N VAL A 273 17.91 1.72 -8.38
CA VAL A 273 18.75 2.65 -7.61
C VAL A 273 20.19 2.14 -7.53
N LYS A 274 20.40 0.88 -7.13
CA LYS A 274 21.72 0.26 -6.99
C LYS A 274 22.50 0.17 -8.30
N ALA A 275 21.80 0.16 -9.44
CA ALA A 275 22.39 0.19 -10.77
C ALA A 275 22.70 1.62 -11.27
N GLY A 276 22.32 2.66 -10.52
CA GLY A 276 22.49 4.06 -10.93
C GLY A 276 21.58 4.47 -12.10
N VAL A 277 20.42 3.81 -12.26
CA VAL A 277 19.46 4.14 -13.32
C VAL A 277 18.59 5.33 -12.93
N TYR A 278 18.25 5.43 -11.64
CA TYR A 278 17.51 6.53 -11.02
C TYR A 278 18.06 6.75 -9.59
N GLU A 279 18.13 7.99 -9.12
CA GLU A 279 18.47 8.32 -7.72
C GLU A 279 17.27 8.11 -6.79
N GLN A 280 16.04 8.32 -7.28
CA GLN A 280 14.79 8.17 -6.51
C GLN A 280 13.73 7.33 -7.22
N VAL A 281 13.27 6.28 -6.54
CA VAL A 281 12.18 5.39 -7.02
C VAL A 281 11.08 5.29 -5.97
N ALA A 282 9.85 5.66 -6.32
CA ALA A 282 8.69 5.47 -5.46
C ALA A 282 7.95 4.17 -5.82
N VAL A 283 7.63 3.36 -4.81
CA VAL A 283 6.77 2.18 -4.94
C VAL A 283 5.41 2.49 -4.31
N VAL A 284 4.33 2.37 -5.07
CA VAL A 284 2.99 2.85 -4.69
C VAL A 284 1.93 1.78 -4.93
N ALA A 285 0.87 1.75 -4.13
CA ALA A 285 -0.35 1.01 -4.46
C ALA A 285 -1.60 1.69 -3.91
N GLY A 286 -2.65 1.72 -4.73
CA GLY A 286 -4.01 2.04 -4.31
C GLY A 286 -4.75 0.83 -3.72
N GLY A 287 -5.95 1.07 -3.18
CA GLY A 287 -6.85 0.04 -2.66
C GLY A 287 -7.66 -0.63 -3.76
N ALA A 288 -7.97 -1.92 -3.57
CA ALA A 288 -8.75 -2.71 -4.50
C ALA A 288 -10.23 -2.82 -4.07
N VAL A 289 -11.14 -2.27 -4.88
CA VAL A 289 -12.59 -2.23 -4.59
C VAL A 289 -13.19 -3.63 -4.48
N ALA A 290 -12.75 -4.56 -5.33
CA ALA A 290 -13.09 -5.97 -5.26
C ALA A 290 -12.89 -6.62 -3.88
N LYS A 291 -12.01 -6.07 -3.02
CA LYS A 291 -11.73 -6.59 -1.66
C LYS A 291 -12.66 -6.03 -0.59
N LEU A 292 -13.39 -4.95 -0.87
CA LEU A 292 -14.30 -4.37 0.11
C LEU A 292 -15.38 -5.37 0.48
N GLY A 293 -15.53 -5.62 1.78
CA GLY A 293 -16.48 -6.59 2.33
C GLY A 293 -16.35 -8.01 1.76
N MET A 294 -15.15 -8.44 1.37
CA MET A 294 -14.86 -9.76 0.77
C MET A 294 -15.44 -10.92 1.61
N ASN A 295 -15.25 -10.87 2.94
CA ASN A 295 -15.73 -11.83 3.93
C ASN A 295 -17.11 -11.48 4.51
N GLY A 296 -17.74 -10.38 4.05
CA GLY A 296 -18.90 -9.76 4.70
C GLY A 296 -20.08 -10.71 4.97
N LYS A 297 -20.28 -11.74 4.13
CA LYS A 297 -21.29 -12.79 4.35
C LYS A 297 -21.08 -13.57 5.64
N ASP A 298 -19.83 -13.91 5.96
CA ASP A 298 -19.49 -14.63 7.19
C ASP A 298 -19.45 -13.69 8.40
N ASN A 299 -19.09 -12.42 8.21
CA ASN A 299 -19.20 -11.40 9.26
C ASN A 299 -20.65 -11.18 9.71
N VAL A 300 -21.57 -10.90 8.77
CA VAL A 300 -23.02 -10.73 9.02
C VAL A 300 -23.61 -11.99 9.65
N LYS A 301 -23.28 -13.18 9.12
CA LYS A 301 -23.76 -14.48 9.65
C LYS A 301 -23.27 -14.78 11.08
N LYS A 302 -22.14 -14.20 11.50
CA LYS A 302 -21.56 -14.32 12.84
C LYS A 302 -21.89 -13.13 13.74
N GLU A 303 -22.74 -12.20 13.28
CA GLU A 303 -23.13 -11.00 14.01
C GLU A 303 -21.93 -10.13 14.41
N THR A 304 -20.96 -9.99 13.48
CA THR A 304 -19.73 -9.18 13.65
C THR A 304 -19.65 -8.08 12.59
N PRO A 305 -19.00 -6.93 12.87
CA PRO A 305 -18.85 -5.85 11.90
C PRO A 305 -18.12 -6.30 10.62
N VAL A 306 -18.49 -5.70 9.49
CA VAL A 306 -17.81 -5.86 8.21
C VAL A 306 -16.63 -4.88 8.16
N LEU A 307 -15.52 -5.28 8.78
CA LEU A 307 -14.33 -4.45 8.96
C LEU A 307 -13.54 -4.16 7.68
N GLU A 308 -13.87 -4.82 6.57
CA GLU A 308 -13.25 -4.63 5.25
C GLU A 308 -13.92 -3.47 4.49
N ASP A 309 -14.28 -2.39 5.19
CA ASP A 309 -14.99 -1.19 4.74
C ASP A 309 -14.05 -0.02 4.39
N THR A 310 -12.74 -0.26 4.38
CA THR A 310 -11.71 0.74 4.05
C THR A 310 -10.83 0.31 2.88
N LEU A 311 -10.63 1.20 1.91
CA LEU A 311 -9.59 1.08 0.88
C LEU A 311 -8.24 1.51 1.45
N GLY A 312 -7.34 0.56 1.66
CA GLY A 312 -5.96 0.85 2.06
C GLY A 312 -5.08 1.21 0.86
N GLY A 313 -4.21 2.21 1.02
CA GLY A 313 -3.14 2.55 0.08
C GLY A 313 -1.80 2.73 0.79
N PHE A 314 -0.70 2.67 0.05
CA PHE A 314 0.65 2.95 0.57
C PHE A 314 1.57 3.55 -0.50
N ALA A 315 2.60 4.25 -0.05
CA ALA A 315 3.76 4.59 -0.87
C ALA A 315 5.06 4.40 -0.07
N VAL A 316 6.16 4.05 -0.74
CA VAL A 316 7.50 3.85 -0.16
C VAL A 316 8.54 4.47 -1.08
N LEU A 317 9.38 5.36 -0.55
CA LEU A 317 10.49 5.96 -1.29
C LEU A 317 11.75 5.13 -1.12
N ILE A 318 12.38 4.75 -2.22
CA ILE A 318 13.69 4.10 -2.27
C ILE A 318 14.69 5.09 -2.88
N THR A 319 15.82 5.30 -2.20
CA THR A 319 16.90 6.17 -2.65
C THR A 319 18.26 5.50 -2.52
N ALA A 320 19.30 6.11 -3.08
CA ALA A 320 20.68 5.79 -2.75
C ALA A 320 20.94 5.92 -1.24
N ASP A 321 21.90 5.13 -0.72
CA ASP A 321 22.31 5.13 0.69
C ASP A 321 22.72 6.51 1.22
N ASP A 322 21.98 7.01 2.20
CA ASP A 322 22.24 8.26 2.91
C ASP A 322 22.98 8.05 4.25
N GLY A 323 23.30 6.81 4.60
CA GLY A 323 23.94 6.41 5.86
C GLY A 323 23.02 6.41 7.09
N VAL A 324 21.72 6.67 6.93
CA VAL A 324 20.76 6.82 8.04
C VAL A 324 19.53 5.93 7.83
N SER A 325 18.91 6.00 6.66
CA SER A 325 17.69 5.25 6.33
C SER A 325 17.96 3.75 6.19
N PRO A 326 17.02 2.88 6.58
CA PRO A 326 17.21 1.43 6.56
C PRO A 326 17.58 0.88 5.17
N ILE A 327 18.61 0.03 5.14
CA ILE A 327 19.13 -0.61 3.92
C ILE A 327 18.18 -1.73 3.49
N LEU A 328 17.83 -1.75 2.20
CA LEU A 328 17.14 -2.88 1.56
C LEU A 328 18.19 -3.87 1.03
N ARG A 329 18.41 -4.96 1.77
CA ARG A 329 19.43 -5.98 1.49
C ARG A 329 19.08 -6.82 0.25
N THR A 330 19.55 -6.37 -0.93
CA THR A 330 19.37 -7.08 -2.21
C THR A 330 20.24 -8.34 -2.37
N ASP A 331 21.16 -8.61 -1.43
CA ASP A 331 21.97 -9.82 -1.37
C ASP A 331 21.29 -10.96 -0.58
N ALA A 332 20.41 -10.62 0.36
CA ALA A 332 19.72 -11.55 1.26
C ALA A 332 18.35 -12.04 0.74
N LEU A 333 18.09 -11.96 -0.57
CA LEU A 333 16.75 -12.20 -1.14
C LEU A 333 16.28 -13.65 -1.04
N GLY A 334 15.11 -13.85 -0.46
CA GLY A 334 14.31 -15.07 -0.62
C GLY A 334 13.54 -15.03 -1.94
N LYS A 335 13.39 -16.17 -2.61
CA LYS A 335 12.67 -16.28 -3.88
C LYS A 335 12.04 -17.66 -4.07
N HIS A 336 10.74 -17.71 -4.25
CA HIS A 336 10.06 -18.92 -4.70
C HIS A 336 10.35 -19.12 -6.18
N THR A 337 10.89 -20.29 -6.55
CA THR A 337 11.20 -20.59 -7.95
C THR A 337 10.20 -21.57 -8.51
N VAL A 338 9.97 -21.49 -9.82
CA VAL A 338 9.09 -22.39 -10.61
C VAL A 338 9.34 -23.88 -10.29
N GLY A 339 10.58 -24.26 -9.93
CA GLY A 339 10.97 -25.62 -9.55
C GLY A 339 10.97 -25.96 -8.06
N LYS A 340 10.78 -25.00 -7.13
CA LYS A 340 10.86 -25.23 -5.67
C LYS A 340 9.69 -26.09 -5.15
N GLY A 341 8.56 -26.08 -5.84
CA GLY A 341 7.33 -26.79 -5.44
C GLY A 341 6.47 -26.01 -4.44
N SER A 342 5.21 -26.42 -4.33
CA SER A 342 4.13 -25.64 -3.69
C SER A 342 3.76 -26.08 -2.26
N SER A 343 4.54 -26.95 -1.61
CA SER A 343 4.26 -27.32 -0.22
C SER A 343 4.57 -26.15 0.73
N PRO A 344 3.82 -25.96 1.84
CA PRO A 344 4.07 -24.85 2.76
C PRO A 344 5.52 -24.78 3.27
N GLN A 345 6.15 -25.93 3.51
CA GLN A 345 7.56 -25.99 3.90
C GLN A 345 8.51 -25.52 2.78
N ALA A 346 8.24 -25.88 1.53
CA ALA A 346 9.06 -25.46 0.38
C ALA A 346 8.94 -23.95 0.14
N VAL A 347 7.73 -23.39 0.28
CA VAL A 347 7.45 -21.95 0.20
C VAL A 347 8.18 -21.20 1.31
N ILE A 348 7.96 -21.53 2.59
CA ILE A 348 8.61 -20.82 3.70
C ILE A 348 10.14 -20.98 3.68
N SER A 349 10.68 -22.11 3.24
CA SER A 349 12.13 -22.25 2.99
C SER A 349 12.64 -21.27 1.93
N ALA A 350 11.96 -21.17 0.79
CA ALA A 350 12.35 -20.25 -0.28
C ALA A 350 12.27 -18.77 0.12
N LEU A 351 11.27 -18.41 0.94
CA LEU A 351 10.97 -17.03 1.34
C LEU A 351 11.67 -16.60 2.62
N VAL A 352 12.25 -17.51 3.41
CA VAL A 352 12.93 -17.15 4.65
C VAL A 352 14.36 -17.67 4.63
N THR A 353 14.55 -18.98 4.68
CA THR A 353 15.86 -19.55 4.98
C THR A 353 16.82 -19.43 3.82
N ASP A 354 16.35 -19.59 2.57
CA ASP A 354 17.19 -19.44 1.38
C ASP A 354 17.78 -18.02 1.23
N GLY A 355 17.17 -16.99 1.83
CA GLY A 355 17.70 -15.62 1.88
C GLY A 355 18.73 -15.45 2.99
N LEU A 356 18.39 -15.91 4.20
CA LEU A 356 19.26 -15.87 5.38
C LEU A 356 20.55 -16.67 5.20
N ASP A 357 20.46 -17.87 4.60
CA ASP A 357 21.62 -18.74 4.35
C ASP A 357 22.66 -18.07 3.42
N LYS A 358 22.24 -17.22 2.49
CA LYS A 358 23.15 -16.43 1.62
C LYS A 358 23.83 -15.29 2.39
N ALA A 359 23.08 -14.66 3.30
CA ALA A 359 23.57 -13.57 4.15
C ALA A 359 24.43 -14.09 5.33
N GLY A 360 24.50 -15.40 5.54
CA GLY A 360 25.18 -16.01 6.68
C GLY A 360 24.45 -15.81 8.02
N LEU A 361 23.15 -15.51 7.99
CA LEU A 361 22.34 -15.18 9.16
C LEU A 361 21.49 -16.37 9.62
N LYS A 362 21.21 -16.45 10.92
CA LYS A 362 20.22 -17.35 11.51
C LYS A 362 18.85 -16.70 11.60
N MET A 363 17.83 -17.54 11.74
CA MET A 363 16.44 -17.08 11.91
C MET A 363 16.22 -16.25 13.17
N SER A 364 17.00 -16.48 14.24
CA SER A 364 16.98 -15.70 15.49
C SER A 364 17.71 -14.36 15.41
N GLU A 365 18.45 -14.08 14.32
CA GLU A 365 19.14 -12.79 14.09
C GLU A 365 18.28 -11.78 13.29
N VAL A 366 17.02 -12.14 13.01
CA VAL A 366 16.00 -11.27 12.44
C VAL A 366 15.03 -10.89 13.56
N ASP A 367 14.99 -9.62 13.98
CA ASP A 367 14.18 -9.21 15.12
C ASP A 367 12.68 -9.38 14.86
N LYS A 368 12.20 -9.11 13.64
CA LYS A 368 10.78 -9.24 13.27
C LYS A 368 10.57 -9.80 11.86
N TYR A 369 9.51 -10.60 11.71
CA TYR A 369 9.03 -11.06 10.40
C TYR A 369 7.71 -10.36 10.07
N SER A 370 7.65 -9.65 8.93
CA SER A 370 6.41 -9.15 8.36
C SER A 370 5.95 -10.08 7.24
N VAL A 371 4.78 -10.67 7.45
CA VAL A 371 4.20 -11.76 6.65
C VAL A 371 2.93 -11.25 5.97
N GLU A 372 1.97 -12.12 5.65
CA GLU A 372 0.61 -11.70 5.35
C GLU A 372 -0.04 -11.13 6.62
N MET A 373 -0.05 -9.80 6.75
CA MET A 373 -0.43 -9.00 7.93
C MET A 373 -1.95 -8.77 8.05
N GLN A 374 -2.80 -9.67 7.52
CA GLN A 374 -4.25 -9.49 7.63
C GLN A 374 -4.67 -9.37 9.09
N ASN A 375 -5.55 -8.40 9.38
CA ASN A 375 -6.21 -8.29 10.66
C ASN A 375 -7.02 -9.57 10.98
N PRO A 376 -6.74 -10.28 12.08
CA PRO A 376 -7.44 -11.52 12.45
C PRO A 376 -8.96 -11.36 12.61
N GLU A 377 -9.44 -10.16 12.93
CA GLU A 377 -10.88 -9.89 13.12
C GLU A 377 -11.68 -9.93 11.82
N MET A 378 -11.01 -9.79 10.68
CA MET A 378 -11.60 -10.00 9.35
C MET A 378 -11.55 -11.48 8.92
N THR A 379 -10.50 -12.21 9.29
CA THR A 379 -10.21 -13.55 8.75
C THR A 379 -10.69 -14.71 9.64
N GLU A 380 -10.80 -14.51 10.96
CA GLU A 380 -11.38 -15.50 11.88
C GLU A 380 -12.90 -15.70 11.65
N PRO A 381 -13.73 -14.67 11.37
CA PRO A 381 -15.11 -14.86 10.95
C PRO A 381 -15.25 -15.70 9.67
N ALA A 382 -14.40 -15.48 8.66
CA ALA A 382 -14.37 -16.30 7.44
C ALA A 382 -13.78 -17.72 7.64
N GLY A 383 -13.26 -18.04 8.82
CA GLY A 383 -12.65 -19.35 9.12
C GLY A 383 -11.23 -19.54 8.61
N ALA A 384 -10.59 -18.50 8.06
CA ALA A 384 -9.17 -18.50 7.71
C ALA A 384 -8.24 -18.38 8.94
N GLY A 385 -8.77 -17.90 10.07
CA GLY A 385 -8.05 -17.81 11.35
C GLY A 385 -7.05 -16.66 11.41
N ASN A 386 -6.18 -16.66 12.42
CA ASN A 386 -5.09 -15.69 12.55
C ASN A 386 -3.93 -16.04 11.59
N VAL A 387 -3.98 -15.48 10.38
CA VAL A 387 -3.01 -15.75 9.29
C VAL A 387 -1.58 -15.32 9.64
N PRO A 388 -1.31 -14.13 10.22
CA PRO A 388 0.03 -13.77 10.69
C PRO A 388 0.61 -14.80 11.68
N GLU A 389 -0.16 -15.19 12.71
CA GLU A 389 0.30 -16.13 13.74
C GLU A 389 0.55 -17.54 13.17
N ALA A 390 -0.28 -17.98 12.22
CA ALA A 390 -0.06 -19.24 11.50
C ALA A 390 1.27 -19.22 10.72
N ASN A 391 1.61 -18.11 10.06
CA ASN A 391 2.89 -17.94 9.38
C ASN A 391 4.07 -17.93 10.36
N TYR A 392 4.00 -17.22 11.50
CA TYR A 392 5.08 -17.26 12.50
C TYR A 392 5.31 -18.68 13.06
N LYS A 393 4.24 -19.44 13.30
CA LYS A 393 4.34 -20.85 13.70
C LYS A 393 5.01 -21.71 12.63
N MET A 394 4.74 -21.47 11.35
CA MET A 394 5.39 -22.19 10.24
C MET A 394 6.88 -21.82 10.10
N ILE A 395 7.23 -20.54 10.28
CA ILE A 395 8.62 -20.04 10.30
C ILE A 395 9.37 -20.69 11.47
N ALA A 396 8.84 -20.60 12.69
CA ALA A 396 9.44 -21.20 13.88
C ALA A 396 9.59 -22.73 13.75
N ALA A 397 8.59 -23.43 13.22
CA ALA A 397 8.67 -24.88 12.98
C ALA A 397 9.76 -25.27 11.96
N LEU A 398 10.05 -24.40 10.98
CA LEU A 398 11.16 -24.61 10.05
C LEU A 398 12.52 -24.43 10.75
N GLY A 399 12.66 -23.43 11.62
CA GLY A 399 13.85 -23.25 12.46
C GLY A 399 14.11 -24.48 13.36
N VAL A 400 13.05 -25.02 13.98
CA VAL A 400 13.14 -26.28 14.76
C VAL A 400 13.58 -27.46 13.89
N LYS A 401 13.08 -27.57 12.65
CA LYS A 401 13.47 -28.63 11.72
C LYS A 401 14.92 -28.51 11.25
N ARG A 402 15.47 -27.29 11.20
CA ARG A 402 16.86 -27.00 10.82
C ARG A 402 17.86 -27.15 11.98
N GLY A 403 17.37 -27.16 13.22
CA GLY A 403 18.21 -27.12 14.42
C GLY A 403 18.63 -25.70 14.82
N ASP A 404 18.02 -24.67 14.21
CA ASP A 404 18.22 -23.26 14.55
C ASP A 404 17.46 -22.87 15.84
N LEU A 405 16.44 -23.65 16.21
CA LEU A 405 15.60 -23.48 17.41
C LEU A 405 15.33 -24.83 18.08
N GLU A 406 15.13 -24.86 19.40
CA GLU A 406 14.54 -26.01 20.08
C GLU A 406 13.01 -26.01 19.96
N ARG A 407 12.39 -27.20 19.98
CA ARG A 407 10.91 -27.34 19.88
C ARG A 407 10.16 -26.56 20.97
N LYS A 408 10.76 -26.36 22.14
CA LYS A 408 10.18 -25.59 23.27
C LYS A 408 10.13 -24.08 23.01
N GLU A 409 10.96 -23.56 22.10
CA GLU A 409 11.13 -22.13 21.83
C GLU A 409 10.14 -21.61 20.77
N LEU A 410 9.41 -22.51 20.09
CA LEU A 410 8.49 -22.17 18.99
C LEU A 410 7.50 -21.05 19.35
N MET A 411 6.87 -21.11 20.52
CA MET A 411 5.90 -20.08 20.93
C MET A 411 6.57 -18.79 21.46
N ASN A 412 7.80 -18.87 21.98
CA ASN A 412 8.57 -17.67 22.31
C ASN A 412 8.94 -16.93 21.03
N PHE A 413 9.38 -17.66 19.99
CA PHE A 413 9.68 -17.07 18.69
C PHE A 413 8.46 -16.35 18.09
N VAL A 414 7.27 -16.96 18.16
CA VAL A 414 6.01 -16.33 17.71
C VAL A 414 5.70 -15.04 18.50
N LYS A 415 5.98 -15.01 19.81
CA LYS A 415 5.74 -13.84 20.67
C LYS A 415 6.73 -12.70 20.40
N GLU A 416 8.00 -13.04 20.25
CA GLU A 416 9.14 -12.11 20.16
C GLU A 416 9.29 -11.59 18.72
N HIS A 417 9.43 -12.48 17.74
CA HIS A 417 9.66 -12.12 16.34
C HIS A 417 8.38 -11.90 15.52
N GLY A 418 7.22 -12.26 16.07
CA GLY A 418 5.90 -11.98 15.49
C GLY A 418 5.25 -10.70 16.03
N MET A 419 4.23 -10.22 15.31
CA MET A 419 3.37 -9.10 15.71
C MET A 419 1.93 -9.34 15.24
N PRO A 420 0.90 -8.68 15.81
CA PRO A 420 -0.47 -8.85 15.37
C PRO A 420 -0.64 -8.38 13.92
N GLY A 421 -1.57 -8.99 13.18
CA GLY A 421 -2.03 -8.45 11.90
C GLY A 421 -2.95 -7.26 12.13
N PHE A 422 -2.82 -6.23 11.29
CA PHE A 422 -3.53 -4.97 11.44
C PHE A 422 -3.94 -4.33 10.10
N ALA A 423 -3.62 -4.98 8.97
CA ALA A 423 -3.98 -4.46 7.66
C ALA A 423 -5.51 -4.53 7.44
N PRO A 424 -6.10 -3.49 6.80
CA PRO A 424 -7.56 -3.28 6.70
C PRO A 424 -8.28 -4.20 5.70
N THR A 425 -7.54 -4.94 4.89
CA THR A 425 -8.08 -5.67 3.75
C THR A 425 -7.22 -6.88 3.39
N GLN A 426 -7.63 -7.63 2.37
CA GLN A 426 -6.92 -8.77 1.80
C GLN A 426 -6.21 -8.37 0.48
N GLY A 427 -5.24 -9.18 0.03
CA GLY A 427 -4.51 -8.94 -1.22
C GLY A 427 -3.12 -8.32 -1.01
N HIS A 428 -2.74 -7.35 -1.85
CA HIS A 428 -1.43 -6.68 -1.82
C HIS A 428 -1.19 -5.84 -0.57
N ILE A 429 -2.21 -5.13 -0.07
CA ILE A 429 -2.11 -4.26 1.12
C ILE A 429 -1.56 -4.97 2.37
N PRO A 430 -2.04 -6.15 2.80
CA PRO A 430 -1.47 -6.86 3.95
C PRO A 430 -0.07 -7.47 3.72
N SER A 431 0.52 -7.44 2.51
CA SER A 431 1.67 -8.30 2.20
C SER A 431 3.02 -7.73 2.64
N GLY A 432 3.32 -7.82 3.93
CA GLY A 432 4.57 -7.43 4.58
C GLY A 432 4.84 -5.92 4.65
N VAL A 433 4.42 -5.16 3.63
CA VAL A 433 4.61 -3.71 3.48
C VAL A 433 4.04 -2.87 4.63
N PRO A 434 2.93 -3.21 5.32
CA PRO A 434 2.43 -2.42 6.45
C PRO A 434 3.45 -2.23 7.59
N PHE A 435 4.43 -3.13 7.74
CA PHE A 435 5.45 -3.01 8.77
C PHE A 435 6.68 -2.17 8.38
N ILE A 436 6.86 -1.81 7.10
CA ILE A 436 8.07 -1.07 6.66
C ILE A 436 8.23 0.26 7.41
N GLY A 437 7.17 1.07 7.48
CA GLY A 437 7.18 2.32 8.24
C GLY A 437 7.42 2.14 9.73
N PRO A 438 6.67 1.29 10.45
CA PRO A 438 6.93 0.97 11.85
C PRO A 438 8.34 0.44 12.10
N ALA A 439 8.85 -0.47 11.25
CA ALA A 439 10.21 -1.00 11.36
C ALA A 439 11.27 0.10 11.20
N ALA A 440 11.08 1.06 10.30
CA ALA A 440 12.00 2.18 10.13
C ALA A 440 12.04 3.10 11.37
N GLU A 441 10.88 3.39 11.97
CA GLU A 441 10.80 4.12 13.25
C GLU A 441 11.48 3.33 14.39
N MET A 442 11.28 2.01 14.46
CA MET A 442 11.94 1.16 15.46
C MET A 442 13.46 1.08 15.25
N MET A 443 13.95 1.05 14.01
CA MET A 443 15.38 1.07 13.70
C MET A 443 16.04 2.40 14.05
N ALA A 444 15.39 3.52 13.71
CA ALA A 444 15.84 4.87 14.07
C ALA A 444 15.84 5.09 15.59
N ALA A 445 14.97 4.41 16.32
CA ALA A 445 14.88 4.44 17.79
C ALA A 445 15.73 3.36 18.50
N ASP A 446 16.67 2.70 17.81
CA ASP A 446 17.54 1.62 18.34
C ASP A 446 16.80 0.38 18.88
N LYS A 447 15.50 0.22 18.60
CA LYS A 447 14.65 -0.88 19.09
C LYS A 447 14.62 -2.11 18.18
N LEU A 448 15.18 -2.03 16.99
CA LEU A 448 15.17 -3.08 15.97
C LEU A 448 16.41 -2.95 15.07
N ASN A 449 16.99 -4.07 14.64
CA ASN A 449 18.14 -4.10 13.73
C ASN A 449 17.77 -4.69 12.37
N ARG A 450 16.92 -5.74 12.32
CA ARG A 450 16.52 -6.43 11.09
C ARG A 450 15.04 -6.80 11.09
N ALA A 451 14.36 -6.45 9.99
CA ALA A 451 13.02 -6.94 9.69
C ALA A 451 13.05 -7.69 8.35
N MET A 452 12.47 -8.89 8.30
CA MET A 452 12.23 -9.58 7.03
C MET A 452 10.84 -9.23 6.51
N ILE A 453 10.77 -8.72 5.27
CA ILE A 453 9.51 -8.41 4.59
C ILE A 453 9.23 -9.53 3.57
N ILE A 454 8.07 -10.18 3.68
CA ILE A 454 7.72 -11.38 2.90
C ILE A 454 6.46 -11.12 2.08
N GLY A 455 6.62 -11.07 0.75
CA GLY A 455 5.52 -11.10 -0.21
C GLY A 455 5.23 -12.52 -0.68
N LYS A 456 3.96 -12.94 -0.64
CA LYS A 456 3.54 -14.30 -1.00
C LYS A 456 2.15 -14.30 -1.62
N GLY A 457 2.05 -14.73 -2.88
CA GLY A 457 0.82 -14.71 -3.68
C GLY A 457 0.35 -16.09 -4.13
N SER A 458 -0.96 -16.27 -4.23
CA SER A 458 -1.61 -17.48 -4.77
C SER A 458 -2.05 -17.25 -6.21
N LEU A 459 -1.29 -17.71 -7.21
CA LEU A 459 -1.57 -17.40 -8.62
C LEU A 459 -2.70 -18.25 -9.26
N PHE A 460 -3.23 -19.25 -8.53
CA PHE A 460 -4.16 -20.23 -9.09
C PHE A 460 -5.54 -19.68 -9.47
N LEU A 461 -5.95 -18.53 -8.94
CA LEU A 461 -7.28 -17.94 -9.20
C LEU A 461 -7.48 -17.55 -10.67
N ALA A 462 -6.44 -17.02 -11.32
CA ALA A 462 -6.45 -16.67 -12.74
C ALA A 462 -6.38 -17.90 -13.67
N ARG A 463 -6.23 -19.12 -13.12
CA ARG A 463 -6.16 -20.41 -13.84
C ARG A 463 -5.03 -20.54 -14.88
N MET A 464 -4.07 -19.62 -14.89
CA MET A 464 -2.88 -19.67 -15.76
C MET A 464 -1.78 -20.60 -15.23
N THR A 465 -1.72 -20.82 -13.92
CA THR A 465 -0.76 -21.71 -13.25
C THR A 465 -1.32 -22.20 -11.92
N ASN A 466 -0.85 -23.34 -11.41
CA ASN A 466 -1.18 -23.84 -10.06
C ASN A 466 -0.08 -23.50 -9.03
N GLN A 467 0.83 -22.59 -9.37
CA GLN A 467 1.94 -22.20 -8.50
C GLN A 467 1.56 -21.11 -7.51
N PHE A 468 2.37 -21.01 -6.46
CA PHE A 468 2.48 -19.81 -5.64
C PHE A 468 3.56 -18.91 -6.25
N ASP A 469 3.48 -17.63 -5.95
CA ASP A 469 4.56 -16.67 -6.15
C ASP A 469 5.05 -16.17 -4.78
N GLY A 470 6.26 -15.64 -4.75
CA GLY A 470 6.74 -14.95 -3.58
C GLY A 470 8.23 -14.62 -3.60
N VAL A 471 8.54 -13.50 -2.98
CA VAL A 471 9.90 -13.01 -2.73
C VAL A 471 9.96 -12.37 -1.36
N SER A 472 11.17 -12.24 -0.82
CA SER A 472 11.41 -11.53 0.42
C SER A 472 12.75 -10.81 0.39
N PHE A 473 12.87 -9.82 1.24
CA PHE A 473 14.11 -9.10 1.49
C PHE A 473 14.29 -8.82 2.99
N LEU A 474 15.53 -8.57 3.40
CA LEU A 474 15.81 -8.00 4.71
C LEU A 474 15.86 -6.47 4.58
N MET A 475 15.14 -5.81 5.47
CA MET A 475 15.41 -4.42 5.82
C MET A 475 16.37 -4.45 7.02
N GLU A 476 17.47 -3.71 6.94
CA GLU A 476 18.51 -3.67 7.97
C GLU A 476 18.81 -2.24 8.39
N LYS A 477 18.99 -2.03 9.69
CA LYS A 477 19.33 -0.73 10.27
C LYS A 477 20.67 -0.25 9.72
N ASN A 478 20.69 0.99 9.22
CA ASN A 478 21.90 1.60 8.69
C ASN A 478 22.90 1.91 9.82
N THR A 479 24.18 1.78 9.52
CA THR A 479 25.29 2.06 10.45
C THR A 479 26.18 3.21 9.98
N GLY A 480 25.87 3.82 8.82
CA GLY A 480 26.69 4.86 8.21
C GLY A 480 28.08 4.39 7.80
N ALA A 481 28.25 3.08 7.58
CA ALA A 481 29.53 2.48 7.21
C ALA A 481 29.86 2.64 5.71
N GLY A 482 28.86 2.54 4.83
CA GLY A 482 29.04 2.72 3.38
C GLY A 482 29.16 4.17 2.94
N SER A 483 28.29 5.04 3.45
CA SER A 483 28.20 6.45 3.02
C SER A 483 29.46 7.28 3.30
N LYS A 484 30.30 6.89 4.27
CA LYS A 484 31.54 7.61 4.64
C LYS A 484 32.64 7.53 3.59
N GLU A 485 32.71 6.46 2.81
CA GLU A 485 33.70 6.35 1.72
C GLU A 485 33.22 7.16 0.51
N GLU A 486 31.94 7.06 0.12
CA GLU A 486 31.39 7.83 -1.02
C GLU A 486 31.30 9.35 -0.77
N THR A 487 31.00 9.80 0.46
CA THR A 487 30.97 11.26 0.75
C THR A 487 32.34 11.92 0.73
N ALA A 488 33.38 11.24 1.20
CA ALA A 488 34.76 11.74 1.11
C ALA A 488 35.18 11.95 -0.36
N ASP A 489 34.91 10.94 -1.21
CA ASP A 489 35.22 10.97 -2.64
C ASP A 489 34.41 12.09 -3.37
N ARG A 490 33.11 12.26 -3.04
CA ARG A 490 32.25 13.31 -3.63
C ARG A 490 32.68 14.73 -3.21
N GLU A 491 33.18 14.92 -1.98
CA GLU A 491 33.75 16.20 -1.52
C GLU A 491 35.11 16.48 -2.17
N GLU A 492 36.00 15.49 -2.29
CA GLU A 492 37.28 15.63 -3.02
C GLU A 492 37.03 15.98 -4.49
N ILE A 493 36.12 15.30 -5.18
CA ILE A 493 35.77 15.60 -6.58
C ILE A 493 35.23 17.04 -6.72
N LYS A 494 34.34 17.49 -5.83
CA LYS A 494 33.85 18.89 -5.82
C LYS A 494 34.98 19.88 -5.58
N SER A 495 35.90 19.58 -4.66
CA SER A 495 37.08 20.39 -4.36
C SER A 495 38.02 20.50 -5.58
N MET A 496 38.30 19.38 -6.26
CA MET A 496 39.11 19.31 -7.47
C MET A 496 38.49 20.11 -8.62
N ILE A 497 37.18 19.99 -8.85
CA ILE A 497 36.47 20.80 -9.86
C ILE A 497 36.56 22.29 -9.51
N ALA A 498 36.33 22.67 -8.25
CA ALA A 498 36.44 24.05 -7.80
C ALA A 498 37.88 24.61 -7.84
N GLN A 499 38.91 23.77 -7.77
CA GLN A 499 40.30 24.15 -8.03
C GLN A 499 40.57 24.32 -9.53
N ALA A 500 40.12 23.38 -10.37
CA ALA A 500 40.29 23.45 -11.82
C ALA A 500 39.59 24.68 -12.43
N MET A 501 38.38 25.02 -11.97
CA MET A 501 37.67 26.24 -12.39
C MET A 501 38.39 27.52 -11.94
N ARG A 502 39.02 27.53 -10.75
CA ARG A 502 39.84 28.67 -10.30
C ARG A 502 41.11 28.82 -11.12
N GLY A 503 41.82 27.73 -11.39
CA GLY A 503 43.01 27.75 -12.24
C GLY A 503 42.72 28.24 -13.67
N MET A 504 41.60 27.82 -14.27
CA MET A 504 41.17 28.35 -15.58
C MET A 504 40.80 29.85 -15.53
N ALA A 505 40.17 30.31 -14.45
CA ALA A 505 39.86 31.73 -14.29
C ALA A 505 41.12 32.58 -14.08
N GLU A 506 42.13 32.07 -13.38
CA GLU A 506 43.42 32.73 -13.17
C GLU A 506 44.22 32.82 -14.49
N SER A 507 44.30 31.75 -15.28
CA SER A 507 44.98 31.80 -16.59
C SER A 507 44.32 32.78 -17.57
N LEU A 508 42.99 32.85 -17.58
CA LEU A 508 42.25 33.81 -18.41
C LEU A 508 42.48 35.28 -18.01
N ILE A 509 42.96 35.55 -16.78
CA ILE A 509 43.30 36.90 -16.30
C ILE A 509 44.78 37.24 -16.52
N GLU A 510 45.64 36.24 -16.77
CA GLU A 510 47.03 36.43 -17.19
C GLU A 510 47.16 36.62 -18.70
N ASP A 511 46.38 35.92 -19.52
CA ASP A 511 46.34 36.10 -20.98
C ASP A 511 45.82 37.49 -21.42
N ASP A 512 45.10 38.21 -20.54
CA ASP A 512 44.56 39.57 -20.76
C ASP A 512 45.61 40.69 -20.43
N LYS A 513 46.90 40.34 -20.26
CA LYS A 513 47.98 41.25 -19.84
C LYS A 513 49.24 41.29 -20.73
N GLU A 514 49.25 40.62 -21.89
CA GLU A 514 50.30 40.80 -22.93
C GLU A 514 49.90 41.81 -24.03
#